data_AF-A0AAN8FY57-F1
#
_entry.id   AF-A0AAN8FY57-F1
#
_cell.length_a   1.000
_cell.length_b   1.000
_cell.length_c   1.000
_cell.angle_alpha   90.00
_cell.angle_beta   90.00
_cell.angle_gamma   90.00
#
_symmetry.space_group_name_H-M   'P 1'
#
loop_
_entity.id
_entity.type
_entity.pdbx_description
1 polymer ?
#
loop_
_entity_poly.entity_id
_entity_poly.type
_entity_poly.pdbx_seq_one_letter_code
_entity_poly.pdbx_strand_id
1 'polypeptide(L)'
;MELIIRGIRFMVTAISPTPYDLSYPLIWILFVIEFLATCYSFVSIPPLLRILEKTSLFQKNLVRITQASLVIFYPNLLARAILFIYEVGILKREGTFNVISLAAFTATFLISCCLAYIILFRRDSAKLRDINKDIQPESVQYTLSTKFQLTENLRVMKILMYLSMVLAGSAVVSCLLFVLSGRVLIAYPYWSQVCYSLVNVCVALWFDVTIAVFMVVLDMVHLRSLPFHRFKIKTVLKSRTINDHRGASNAYFNQLSRSWRM
;
A
#
# COMPACT_ATOMS: atom_id res chain seq x y z
N MET A 1 12.01 -5.76 20.66
CA MET A 1 12.11 -5.06 21.95
C MET A 1 10.81 -5.33 22.69
N GLU A 2 10.88 -5.86 23.90
CA GLU A 2 9.71 -5.87 24.80
C GLU A 2 9.66 -4.52 25.50
N LEU A 3 8.64 -3.72 25.23
CA LEU A 3 8.35 -2.49 25.96
C LEU A 3 7.35 -2.83 27.06
N ILE A 4 7.74 -2.68 28.32
CA ILE A 4 6.82 -2.83 29.45
C ILE A 4 6.28 -1.44 29.80
N ILE A 5 5.04 -1.17 29.40
CA ILE A 5 4.34 0.06 29.80
C ILE A 5 3.23 -0.36 30.76
N ARG A 6 3.36 0.03 32.04
CA ARG A 6 2.38 -0.28 33.10
C ARG A 6 2.02 -1.78 33.20
N GLY A 7 3.01 -2.67 33.01
CA GLY A 7 2.82 -4.12 33.10
C GLY A 7 2.32 -4.79 31.82
N ILE A 8 1.95 -4.03 30.78
CA ILE A 8 1.59 -4.58 29.46
C ILE A 8 2.88 -4.69 28.63
N ARG A 9 3.14 -5.90 28.10
CA ARG A 9 4.28 -6.18 27.23
C ARG A 9 3.91 -5.88 25.78
N PHE A 10 4.48 -4.83 25.23
CA PHE A 10 4.39 -4.51 23.82
C PHE A 10 5.62 -5.04 23.10
N MET A 11 5.41 -5.95 22.15
CA MET A 11 6.48 -6.40 21.28
C MET A 11 6.62 -5.42 20.14
N VAL A 12 7.50 -4.42 20.32
CA VAL A 12 7.85 -3.50 19.24
C VAL A 12 9.13 -3.99 18.60
N THR A 13 9.10 -4.20 17.31
CA THR A 13 10.24 -4.64 16.53
C THR A 13 11.16 -3.45 16.28
N ALA A 14 11.84 -3.01 17.35
CA ALA A 14 12.88 -2.00 17.27
C ALA A 14 14.13 -2.62 16.62
N ILE A 15 14.55 -2.02 15.51
CA ILE A 15 15.45 -2.61 14.52
C ILE A 15 16.86 -1.97 14.58
N SER A 16 17.10 -0.94 15.40
CA SER A 16 18.43 -0.36 15.54
C SER A 16 19.24 -0.96 16.71
N PRO A 17 20.51 -1.38 16.49
CA PRO A 17 21.39 -1.87 17.53
C PRO A 17 22.00 -0.77 18.40
N THR A 18 22.01 0.49 17.96
CA THR A 18 22.64 1.60 18.71
C THR A 18 21.90 2.92 18.49
N PRO A 19 21.82 3.80 19.52
CA PRO A 19 21.37 5.17 19.32
C PRO A 19 22.24 5.85 18.26
N TYR A 20 21.63 6.71 17.44
CA TYR A 20 22.36 7.39 16.37
C TYR A 20 23.43 8.30 16.97
N ASP A 21 24.63 8.22 16.41
CA ASP A 21 25.61 9.26 16.63
C ASP A 21 25.24 10.44 15.72
N LEU A 22 24.53 11.41 16.29
CA LEU A 22 24.07 12.62 15.58
C LEU A 22 25.23 13.53 15.16
N SER A 23 26.48 13.18 15.48
CA SER A 23 27.68 13.88 15.02
C SER A 23 27.86 13.79 13.50
N TYR A 24 27.24 12.81 12.84
CA TYR A 24 27.36 12.63 11.39
C TYR A 24 26.25 13.32 10.60
N PRO A 25 26.58 14.27 9.70
CA PRO A 25 25.58 15.08 9.00
C PRO A 25 24.69 14.25 8.05
N LEU A 26 25.22 13.18 7.45
CA LEU A 26 24.46 12.33 6.54
C LEU A 26 23.29 11.61 7.25
N ILE A 27 23.52 11.11 8.46
CA ILE A 27 22.51 10.43 9.27
C ILE A 27 21.40 11.42 9.62
N TRP A 28 21.77 12.64 9.99
CA TRP A 28 20.82 13.71 10.32
C TRP A 28 19.93 14.08 9.12
N ILE A 29 20.52 14.20 7.92
CA ILE A 29 19.75 14.48 6.69
C ILE A 29 18.75 13.36 6.42
N LEU A 30 19.17 12.10 6.49
CA LEU A 30 18.28 10.95 6.28
C LEU A 30 17.16 10.91 7.31
N PHE A 31 17.48 11.20 8.57
CA PHE A 31 16.52 11.28 9.67
C PHE A 31 15.46 12.37 9.44
N VAL A 32 15.87 13.57 9.00
CA VAL A 32 14.93 14.66 8.68
C VAL A 32 14.02 14.26 7.51
N ILE A 33 14.56 13.62 6.47
CA ILE A 33 13.77 13.11 5.34
C ILE A 33 12.72 12.09 5.82
N GLU A 34 13.13 11.13 6.65
CA GLU A 34 12.22 10.12 7.22
C GLU A 34 11.10 10.78 8.03
N PHE A 35 11.43 11.74 8.88
CA PHE A 35 10.47 12.44 9.72
C PHE A 35 9.44 13.20 8.87
N LEU A 36 9.91 13.96 7.88
CA LEU A 36 9.03 14.71 6.98
C LEU A 36 8.10 13.79 6.17
N ALA A 37 8.63 12.68 5.65
CA ALA A 37 7.84 11.65 4.96
C ALA A 37 6.76 11.06 5.90
N THR A 38 7.15 10.71 7.13
CA THR A 38 6.22 10.17 8.15
C THR A 38 5.12 11.17 8.51
N CYS A 39 5.45 12.46 8.68
CA CYS A 39 4.47 13.52 8.92
C CYS A 39 3.52 13.70 7.74
N TYR A 40 4.04 13.71 6.51
CA TYR A 40 3.21 13.78 5.31
C TYR A 40 2.23 12.61 5.22
N SER A 41 2.71 11.38 5.46
CA SER A 41 1.87 10.19 5.54
C SER A 41 0.76 10.32 6.59
N PHE A 42 1.11 10.76 7.80
CA PHE A 42 0.14 10.93 8.90
C PHE A 42 -0.97 11.93 8.56
N VAL A 43 -0.63 13.06 7.95
CA VAL A 43 -1.60 14.10 7.55
C VAL A 43 -2.47 13.64 6.38
N SER A 44 -1.93 12.83 5.47
CA SER A 44 -2.59 12.45 4.22
C SER A 44 -3.58 11.28 4.35
N ILE A 45 -3.40 10.39 5.33
CA ILE A 45 -4.26 9.20 5.50
C ILE A 45 -5.71 9.56 5.90
N PRO A 46 -5.99 10.44 6.87
CA PRO A 46 -7.37 10.74 7.28
C PRO A 46 -8.24 11.33 6.16
N PRO A 47 -7.79 12.31 5.35
CA PRO A 47 -8.53 12.78 4.18
C PRO A 47 -8.81 11.66 3.17
N LEU A 48 -7.82 10.80 2.89
CA LEU A 48 -7.98 9.66 1.99
C LEU A 48 -9.08 8.70 2.47
N LEU A 49 -9.09 8.36 3.76
CA LEU A 49 -10.11 7.48 4.35
C LEU A 49 -11.53 8.08 4.22
N ARG A 50 -11.69 9.37 4.50
CA ARG A 50 -12.98 10.08 4.39
C ARG A 50 -13.48 10.16 2.96
N ILE A 51 -12.58 10.31 1.99
CA ILE A 51 -12.98 10.40 0.59
C ILE A 51 -13.30 9.02 0.05
N LEU A 52 -12.51 7.99 0.38
CA LEU A 52 -12.83 6.60 0.05
C LEU A 52 -14.23 6.18 0.52
N GLU A 53 -14.68 6.67 1.68
CA GLU A 53 -16.03 6.42 2.19
C GLU A 53 -17.12 7.07 1.33
N LYS A 54 -16.85 8.26 0.78
CA LYS A 54 -17.80 9.02 -0.06
C LYS A 54 -17.75 8.61 -1.54
N THR A 55 -16.68 7.97 -1.96
CA THR A 55 -16.44 7.61 -3.36
C THR A 55 -17.38 6.48 -3.79
N SER A 56 -18.24 6.76 -4.78
CA SER A 56 -19.07 5.75 -5.44
C SER A 56 -18.33 4.93 -6.50
N LEU A 57 -17.04 5.21 -6.74
CA LEU A 57 -16.23 4.55 -7.76
C LEU A 57 -15.98 3.08 -7.44
N PHE A 58 -15.97 2.70 -6.16
CA PHE A 58 -15.61 1.35 -5.73
C PHE A 58 -16.78 0.60 -5.11
N GLN A 59 -16.78 -0.73 -5.29
CA GLN A 59 -17.70 -1.60 -4.56
C GLN A 59 -17.44 -1.47 -3.04
N LYS A 60 -18.50 -1.51 -2.22
CA LYS A 60 -18.38 -1.35 -0.75
C LYS A 60 -17.35 -2.27 -0.10
N ASN A 61 -17.26 -3.52 -0.55
CA ASN A 61 -16.28 -4.49 -0.02
C ASN A 61 -14.83 -4.06 -0.30
N LEU A 62 -14.62 -3.44 -1.45
CA LEU A 62 -13.32 -3.01 -1.92
C LEU A 62 -12.89 -1.72 -1.23
N VAL A 63 -13.82 -0.78 -1.03
CA VAL A 63 -13.61 0.39 -0.16
C VAL A 63 -13.14 -0.06 1.21
N ARG A 64 -13.80 -1.07 1.81
CA ARG A 64 -13.42 -1.62 3.11
C ARG A 64 -12.02 -2.25 3.10
N ILE A 65 -11.67 -3.01 2.06
CA ILE A 65 -10.32 -3.60 1.93
C ILE A 65 -9.27 -2.49 1.81
N THR A 66 -9.53 -1.45 1.00
CA THR A 66 -8.62 -0.31 0.85
C THR A 66 -8.49 0.49 2.15
N GLN A 67 -9.60 0.75 2.84
CA GLN A 67 -9.59 1.42 4.15
C GLN A 67 -8.82 0.59 5.18
N ALA A 68 -9.06 -0.73 5.26
CA ALA A 68 -8.30 -1.61 6.13
C ALA A 68 -6.79 -1.56 5.80
N SER A 69 -6.44 -1.55 4.52
CA SER A 69 -5.05 -1.43 4.07
C SER A 69 -4.40 -0.11 4.52
N LEU A 70 -5.13 1.01 4.41
CA LEU A 70 -4.66 2.31 4.90
C LEU A 70 -4.59 2.36 6.43
N VAL A 71 -5.51 1.70 7.14
CA VAL A 71 -5.51 1.65 8.62
C VAL A 71 -4.33 0.87 9.15
N ILE A 72 -3.86 -0.17 8.43
CA ILE A 72 -2.63 -0.91 8.75
C ILE A 72 -1.38 0.01 8.77
N PHE A 73 -1.45 1.21 8.19
CA PHE A 73 -0.37 2.19 8.30
C PHE A 73 -0.28 2.87 9.68
N TYR A 74 -1.36 2.97 10.46
CA TYR A 74 -1.28 3.60 11.79
C TYR A 74 -0.38 2.84 12.77
N PRO A 75 -0.46 1.49 12.90
CA PRO A 75 0.52 0.74 13.68
C PRO A 75 1.96 0.98 13.23
N ASN A 76 2.19 1.14 11.92
CA ASN A 76 3.52 1.44 11.38
C ASN A 76 3.99 2.86 11.77
N LEU A 77 3.13 3.87 11.65
CA LEU A 77 3.43 5.24 12.09
C LEU A 77 3.72 5.29 13.60
N LEU A 78 2.97 4.53 14.39
CA LEU A 78 3.21 4.40 15.82
C LEU A 78 4.55 3.71 16.10
N ALA A 79 4.85 2.60 15.42
CA ALA A 79 6.13 1.92 15.55
C ALA A 79 7.31 2.85 15.17
N ARG A 80 7.14 3.69 14.14
CA ARG A 80 8.10 4.73 13.75
C ARG A 80 8.26 5.80 14.83
N ALA A 81 7.17 6.31 15.39
CA ALA A 81 7.23 7.25 16.52
C ALA A 81 7.98 6.67 17.72
N ILE A 82 7.76 5.38 18.03
CA ILE A 82 8.47 4.69 19.11
C ILE A 82 9.96 4.52 18.77
N LEU A 83 10.30 4.18 17.52
CA LEU A 83 11.67 4.12 17.03
C LEU A 83 12.36 5.49 17.15
N PHE A 84 11.69 6.57 16.78
CA PHE A 84 12.21 7.94 16.95
C PHE A 84 12.54 8.25 18.40
N ILE A 85 11.63 7.95 19.33
CA ILE A 85 11.84 8.15 20.77
C ILE A 85 13.04 7.32 21.27
N TYR A 86 13.18 6.09 20.76
CA TYR A 86 14.32 5.22 21.06
C TYR A 86 15.63 5.77 20.52
N GLU A 87 15.66 6.23 19.28
CA GLU A 87 16.85 6.76 18.61
C GLU A 87 17.38 8.04 19.25
N VAL A 88 16.49 8.87 19.81
CA VAL A 88 16.84 10.06 20.62
C VAL A 88 17.38 9.67 22.01
N GLY A 89 17.34 8.39 22.39
CA GLY A 89 17.87 7.89 23.65
C GLY A 89 16.91 8.02 24.84
N ILE A 90 15.62 8.32 24.59
CA ILE A 90 14.61 8.43 25.65
C ILE A 90 14.23 7.04 26.18
N LEU A 91 14.20 6.03 25.31
CA LEU A 91 13.90 4.64 25.67
C LEU A 91 15.18 3.80 25.71
N LYS A 92 15.33 2.95 26.74
CA LYS A 92 16.42 1.97 26.84
C LYS A 92 15.97 0.62 26.27
N ARG A 93 16.86 -0.06 25.55
CA ARG A 93 16.59 -1.39 24.96
C ARG A 93 16.84 -2.50 25.98
N GLU A 94 15.86 -3.37 26.12
CA GLU A 94 16.02 -4.68 26.77
C GLU A 94 15.70 -5.80 25.77
N GLY A 95 16.60 -6.78 25.67
CA GLY A 95 16.42 -8.01 24.90
C GLY A 95 17.14 -8.10 23.54
N THR A 96 17.55 -9.33 23.22
CA THR A 96 18.06 -9.75 21.92
C THR A 96 16.92 -10.30 21.08
N PHE A 97 16.74 -9.79 19.86
CA PHE A 97 15.71 -10.26 18.94
C PHE A 97 16.38 -10.90 17.72
N ASN A 98 15.88 -12.05 17.26
CA ASN A 98 16.41 -12.72 16.07
C ASN A 98 15.93 -12.01 14.80
N VAL A 99 16.65 -10.94 14.48
CA VAL A 99 16.48 -10.08 13.33
C VAL A 99 16.34 -10.85 12.01
N ILE A 100 17.10 -11.94 11.83
CA ILE A 100 17.05 -12.73 10.58
C ILE A 100 15.72 -13.46 10.45
N SER A 101 15.24 -14.12 11.51
CA SER A 101 14.00 -14.90 11.40
C SER A 101 12.80 -14.00 11.11
N LEU A 102 12.76 -12.81 11.70
CA LEU A 102 11.74 -11.82 11.39
C LEU A 102 11.85 -11.33 9.94
N ALA A 103 13.03 -10.93 9.49
CA ALA A 103 13.20 -10.45 8.12
C ALA A 103 12.77 -11.52 7.10
N ALA A 104 13.15 -12.78 7.33
CA ALA A 104 12.74 -13.91 6.50
C ALA A 104 11.22 -14.16 6.55
N PHE A 105 10.61 -14.10 7.74
CA PHE A 105 9.17 -14.25 7.90
C PHE A 105 8.39 -13.12 7.20
N THR A 106 8.80 -11.86 7.38
CA THR A 106 8.17 -10.72 6.73
C THR A 106 8.29 -10.80 5.21
N ALA A 107 9.47 -11.15 4.69
CA ALA A 107 9.67 -11.32 3.25
C ALA A 107 8.79 -12.44 2.67
N THR A 108 8.77 -13.62 3.31
CA THR A 108 7.96 -14.76 2.84
C THR A 108 6.47 -14.47 2.90
N PHE A 109 5.99 -13.85 3.99
CA PHE A 109 4.59 -13.42 4.11
C PHE A 109 4.20 -12.45 2.99
N LEU A 110 4.99 -11.39 2.75
CA LEU A 110 4.68 -10.40 1.71
C LEU A 110 4.73 -10.99 0.30
N ILE A 111 5.69 -11.89 0.02
CA ILE A 111 5.76 -12.61 -1.25
C ILE A 111 4.50 -13.46 -1.44
N SER A 112 4.06 -14.18 -0.40
CA SER A 112 2.84 -15.00 -0.45
C SER A 112 1.59 -14.15 -0.72
N CYS A 113 1.47 -12.99 -0.08
CA CYS A 113 0.38 -12.04 -0.34
C CYS A 113 0.40 -11.56 -1.80
N CYS A 114 1.57 -11.22 -2.33
CA CYS A 114 1.71 -10.81 -3.73
C CYS A 114 1.29 -11.92 -4.70
N LEU A 115 1.72 -13.16 -4.45
CA LEU A 115 1.33 -14.30 -5.26
C LEU A 115 -0.18 -14.53 -5.21
N ALA A 116 -0.80 -14.42 -4.04
CA ALA A 116 -2.25 -14.51 -3.89
C ALA A 116 -2.98 -13.45 -4.74
N TYR A 117 -2.53 -12.19 -4.71
CA TYR A 117 -3.10 -11.13 -5.54
C TYR A 117 -2.94 -11.39 -7.04
N ILE A 118 -1.77 -11.86 -7.47
CA ILE A 118 -1.52 -12.20 -8.88
C ILE A 118 -2.42 -13.36 -9.33
N ILE A 119 -2.57 -14.39 -8.50
CA ILE A 119 -3.43 -15.56 -8.79
C ILE A 119 -4.89 -15.13 -8.89
N LEU A 120 -5.39 -14.34 -7.93
CA LEU A 120 -6.75 -13.82 -7.95
C LEU A 120 -7.00 -12.95 -9.19
N PHE A 121 -6.07 -12.05 -9.52
CA PHE A 121 -6.17 -11.23 -10.72
C PHE A 121 -6.23 -12.07 -12.01
N ARG A 122 -5.37 -13.09 -12.13
CA ARG A 122 -5.35 -13.98 -13.31
C ARG A 122 -6.64 -14.80 -13.41
N ARG A 123 -7.12 -15.35 -12.29
CA ARG A 123 -8.37 -16.12 -12.23
C ARG A 123 -9.55 -15.27 -12.67
N ASP A 124 -9.70 -14.08 -12.11
CA ASP A 124 -10.83 -13.21 -12.39
C ASP A 124 -10.76 -12.66 -13.84
N SER A 125 -9.54 -12.43 -14.36
CA SER A 125 -9.32 -12.02 -15.76
C SER A 125 -9.68 -13.12 -16.75
N ALA A 126 -9.32 -14.38 -16.44
CA ALA A 126 -9.70 -15.53 -17.25
C ALA A 126 -11.22 -15.69 -17.28
N LYS A 127 -11.87 -15.59 -16.11
CA LYS A 127 -13.34 -15.63 -16.01
C LYS A 127 -14.02 -14.56 -16.85
N LEU A 128 -13.51 -13.32 -16.85
CA LEU A 128 -14.06 -12.26 -17.70
C LEU A 128 -13.87 -12.56 -19.20
N ARG A 129 -12.72 -13.13 -19.58
CA ARG A 129 -12.43 -13.51 -20.96
C ARG A 129 -13.37 -14.60 -21.46
N ASP A 130 -13.69 -15.58 -20.63
CA ASP A 130 -14.59 -16.68 -20.99
C ASP A 130 -16.03 -16.17 -21.15
N ILE A 131 -16.48 -15.28 -20.25
CA ILE A 131 -17.77 -14.58 -20.38
C ILE A 131 -17.84 -13.76 -21.67
N ASN A 132 -16.75 -13.12 -22.09
CA ASN A 132 -16.70 -12.30 -23.31
C ASN A 132 -16.69 -13.10 -24.62
N LYS A 133 -16.34 -14.39 -24.56
CA LYS A 133 -16.30 -15.27 -25.74
C LYS A 133 -17.59 -16.06 -25.94
N ASP A 134 -18.61 -15.81 -25.12
CA ASP A 134 -19.86 -16.60 -25.06
C ASP A 134 -19.61 -18.11 -24.88
N ILE A 135 -18.44 -18.49 -24.34
CA ILE A 135 -18.13 -19.85 -23.91
C ILE A 135 -18.78 -20.03 -22.54
N GLN A 136 -20.11 -20.04 -22.50
CA GLN A 136 -20.88 -20.20 -21.29
C GLN A 136 -21.56 -21.58 -21.28
N PRO A 137 -21.54 -22.29 -20.14
CA PRO A 137 -22.40 -23.46 -19.97
C PRO A 137 -23.86 -23.01 -20.08
N GLU A 138 -24.68 -23.76 -20.82
CA GLU A 138 -26.08 -23.41 -21.16
C GLU A 138 -26.96 -23.07 -19.95
N SER A 139 -26.53 -23.41 -18.73
CA SER A 139 -27.27 -23.23 -17.48
C SER A 139 -27.00 -21.92 -16.73
N VAL A 140 -26.01 -21.10 -17.12
CA VAL A 140 -25.63 -19.89 -16.35
C VAL A 140 -25.78 -18.63 -17.20
N GLN A 141 -26.94 -17.98 -17.13
CA GLN A 141 -27.13 -16.65 -17.71
C GLN A 141 -26.42 -15.59 -16.85
N TYR A 142 -25.25 -15.12 -17.31
CA TYR A 142 -24.61 -13.98 -16.67
C TYR A 142 -25.38 -12.69 -16.97
N THR A 143 -25.85 -12.04 -15.92
CA THR A 143 -26.48 -10.71 -16.02
C THR A 143 -25.44 -9.64 -16.37
N LEU A 144 -25.87 -8.61 -17.11
CA LEU A 144 -25.05 -7.45 -17.47
C LEU A 144 -24.39 -6.79 -16.25
N SER A 145 -25.09 -6.80 -15.10
CA SER A 145 -24.57 -6.29 -13.82
C SER A 145 -23.34 -7.06 -13.34
N THR A 146 -23.30 -8.39 -13.53
CA THR A 146 -22.16 -9.24 -13.15
C THR A 146 -20.93 -8.91 -14.00
N LYS A 147 -21.11 -8.65 -15.30
CA LYS A 147 -20.03 -8.24 -16.21
C LYS A 147 -19.45 -6.87 -15.83
N PHE A 148 -20.32 -5.92 -15.48
CA PHE A 148 -19.89 -4.61 -15.00
C PHE A 148 -19.12 -4.71 -13.69
N GLN A 149 -19.65 -5.44 -12.71
CA GLN A 149 -18.99 -5.68 -11.41
C GLN A 149 -17.63 -6.35 -11.58
N LEU A 150 -17.52 -7.38 -12.43
CA LEU A 150 -16.25 -8.07 -12.66
C LEU A 150 -15.22 -7.17 -13.35
N THR A 151 -15.64 -6.31 -14.26
CA THR A 151 -14.75 -5.35 -14.94
C THR A 151 -14.18 -4.32 -13.96
N GLU A 152 -15.03 -3.78 -13.08
CA GLU A 152 -14.59 -2.81 -12.08
C GLU A 152 -13.69 -3.48 -11.02
N ASN A 153 -14.05 -4.68 -10.56
CA ASN A 153 -13.22 -5.45 -9.64
C ASN A 153 -11.84 -5.76 -10.23
N LEU A 154 -11.76 -6.08 -11.53
CA LEU A 154 -10.47 -6.28 -12.21
C LEU A 154 -9.64 -5.01 -12.30
N ARG A 155 -10.29 -3.85 -12.50
CA ARG A 155 -9.60 -2.56 -12.53
C ARG A 155 -8.90 -2.28 -11.20
N VAL A 156 -9.59 -2.48 -10.09
CA VAL A 156 -9.01 -2.22 -8.77
C VAL A 156 -8.05 -3.30 -8.34
N MET A 157 -8.34 -4.57 -8.65
CA MET A 157 -7.41 -5.66 -8.41
C MET A 157 -6.08 -5.42 -9.13
N LYS A 158 -6.09 -4.82 -10.33
CA LYS A 158 -4.88 -4.39 -11.03
C LYS A 158 -4.09 -3.34 -10.25
N ILE A 159 -4.76 -2.34 -9.66
CA ILE A 159 -4.12 -1.30 -8.84
C ILE A 159 -3.52 -1.94 -7.57
N LEU A 160 -4.29 -2.77 -6.87
CA LEU A 160 -3.84 -3.49 -5.68
C LEU A 160 -2.65 -4.41 -6.00
N MET A 161 -2.67 -5.07 -7.15
CA MET A 161 -1.56 -5.91 -7.63
C MET A 161 -0.28 -5.08 -7.82
N TYR A 162 -0.35 -3.93 -8.48
CA TYR A 162 0.82 -3.04 -8.62
C TYR A 162 1.33 -2.57 -7.27
N LEU A 163 0.41 -2.15 -6.38
CA LEU A 163 0.77 -1.69 -5.05
C LEU A 163 1.46 -2.80 -4.24
N SER A 164 0.92 -4.02 -4.31
CA SER A 164 1.48 -5.20 -3.67
C SER A 164 2.88 -5.53 -4.21
N MET A 165 3.08 -5.47 -5.53
CA MET A 165 4.40 -5.70 -6.13
C MET A 165 5.44 -4.67 -5.66
N VAL A 166 5.05 -3.38 -5.61
CA VAL A 166 5.93 -2.32 -5.09
C VAL A 166 6.26 -2.56 -3.61
N LEU A 167 5.28 -2.96 -2.80
CA LEU A 167 5.48 -3.31 -1.39
C LEU A 167 6.42 -4.50 -1.19
N ALA A 168 6.26 -5.58 -1.96
CA ALA A 168 7.18 -6.71 -1.86
C ALA A 168 8.60 -6.32 -2.31
N GLY A 169 8.72 -5.55 -3.39
CA GLY A 169 10.02 -5.04 -3.84
C GLY A 169 10.72 -4.20 -2.77
N SER A 170 10.01 -3.25 -2.17
CA SER A 170 10.56 -2.39 -1.11
C SER A 170 10.91 -3.19 0.15
N ALA A 171 10.10 -4.18 0.52
CA ALA A 171 10.38 -5.06 1.65
C ALA A 171 11.62 -5.91 1.42
N VAL A 172 11.79 -6.51 0.24
CA VAL A 172 13.00 -7.29 -0.10
C VAL A 172 14.24 -6.41 -0.01
N VAL A 173 14.22 -5.21 -0.60
CA VAL A 173 15.34 -4.26 -0.53
C VAL A 173 15.64 -3.89 0.93
N SER A 174 14.60 -3.60 1.71
CA SER A 174 14.72 -3.26 3.13
C SER A 174 15.34 -4.41 3.93
N CYS A 175 14.89 -5.65 3.69
CA CYS A 175 15.46 -6.85 4.32
C CYS A 175 16.94 -7.05 3.95
N LEU A 176 17.32 -6.85 2.68
CA LEU A 176 18.71 -6.97 2.24
C LEU A 176 19.62 -5.93 2.91
N LEU A 177 19.21 -4.66 2.91
CA LEU A 177 19.93 -3.58 3.59
C LEU A 177 20.01 -3.82 5.10
N PHE A 178 18.95 -4.38 5.69
CA PHE A 178 18.90 -4.70 7.11
C PHE A 178 19.88 -5.82 7.47
N VAL A 179 19.95 -6.89 6.67
CA VAL A 179 20.94 -7.97 6.83
C VAL A 179 22.36 -7.45 6.61
N LEU A 180 22.57 -6.65 5.57
CA LEU A 180 23.85 -6.00 5.29
C LEU A 180 24.33 -5.20 6.50
N SER A 181 23.45 -4.38 7.07
CA SER A 181 23.77 -3.55 8.23
C SER A 181 24.09 -4.37 9.48
N GLY A 182 23.26 -5.37 9.79
CA GLY A 182 23.37 -6.14 11.04
C GLY A 182 24.40 -7.26 11.04
N ARG A 183 24.85 -7.72 9.87
CA ARG A 183 25.80 -8.84 9.75
C ARG A 183 27.12 -8.47 9.11
N VAL A 184 27.08 -7.75 8.00
CA VAL A 184 28.29 -7.47 7.21
C VAL A 184 28.99 -6.22 7.74
N LEU A 185 28.21 -5.17 8.04
CA LEU A 185 28.74 -3.88 8.47
C LEU A 185 28.91 -3.74 9.99
N ILE A 186 28.83 -4.84 10.76
CA ILE A 186 28.95 -4.79 12.21
C ILE A 186 30.30 -4.23 12.69
N ALA A 187 31.37 -4.45 11.90
CA ALA A 187 32.70 -3.90 12.18
C ALA A 187 32.83 -2.40 11.83
N TYR A 188 31.84 -1.83 11.12
CA TYR A 188 31.86 -0.47 10.62
C TYR A 188 30.62 0.29 11.14
N PRO A 189 30.64 0.79 12.38
CA PRO A 189 29.45 1.31 13.06
C PRO A 189 28.79 2.48 12.31
N TYR A 190 29.59 3.36 11.72
CA TYR A 190 29.09 4.46 10.88
C TYR A 190 28.27 3.96 9.68
N TRP A 191 28.83 3.05 8.88
CA TRP A 191 28.16 2.52 7.69
C TRP A 191 26.93 1.67 8.03
N SER A 192 26.99 0.93 9.13
CA SER A 192 25.83 0.21 9.67
C SER A 192 24.68 1.19 9.99
N GLN A 193 24.95 2.29 10.69
CA GLN A 193 23.94 3.31 10.99
C GLN A 193 23.38 3.99 9.73
N VAL A 194 24.22 4.29 8.74
CA VAL A 194 23.77 4.83 7.45
C VAL A 194 22.84 3.84 6.74
N CYS A 195 23.18 2.55 6.69
CA CYS A 195 22.30 1.54 6.09
C CYS A 195 20.96 1.41 6.83
N TYR A 196 20.94 1.49 8.17
CA TYR A 196 19.69 1.51 8.93
C TYR A 196 18.84 2.74 8.61
N SER A 197 19.46 3.92 8.55
CA SER A 197 18.77 5.17 8.21
C SER A 197 18.19 5.11 6.80
N LEU A 198 18.91 4.50 5.85
CA LEU A 198 18.41 4.27 4.50
C LEU A 198 17.21 3.33 4.47
N VAL A 199 17.23 2.21 5.23
CA VAL A 199 16.07 1.32 5.37
C VAL A 199 14.86 2.09 5.88
N ASN A 200 15.07 2.92 6.89
CA ASN A 200 14.03 3.72 7.50
C ASN A 200 13.40 4.71 6.51
N VAL A 201 14.23 5.47 5.79
CA VAL A 201 13.79 6.37 4.72
C VAL A 201 13.07 5.62 3.60
N CYS A 202 13.58 4.48 3.14
CA CYS A 202 12.94 3.67 2.11
C CYS A 202 11.53 3.22 2.52
N VAL A 203 11.35 2.80 3.77
CA VAL A 203 10.05 2.40 4.30
C VAL A 203 9.10 3.60 4.39
N ALA A 204 9.58 4.75 4.88
CA ALA A 204 8.76 5.97 4.97
C ALA A 204 8.30 6.45 3.58
N LEU A 205 9.22 6.57 2.62
CA LEU A 205 8.92 6.98 1.25
C LEU A 205 7.96 6.00 0.55
N TRP A 206 8.03 4.70 0.86
CA TRP A 206 7.11 3.74 0.30
C TRP A 206 5.64 3.99 0.72
N PHE A 207 5.41 4.42 1.96
CA PHE A 207 4.07 4.83 2.40
C PHE A 207 3.58 6.04 1.60
N ASP A 208 4.45 7.04 1.40
CA ASP A 208 4.11 8.24 0.64
C ASP A 208 3.77 7.91 -0.82
N VAL A 209 4.53 7.00 -1.45
CA VAL A 209 4.23 6.50 -2.80
C VAL A 209 2.87 5.82 -2.84
N THR A 210 2.54 5.02 -1.82
CA THR A 210 1.24 4.34 -1.72
C THR A 210 0.09 5.35 -1.63
N ILE A 211 0.24 6.35 -0.77
CA ILE A 211 -0.71 7.45 -0.60
C ILE A 211 -0.86 8.22 -1.91
N ALA A 212 0.24 8.55 -2.58
CA ALA A 212 0.22 9.24 -3.87
C ALA A 212 -0.52 8.42 -4.94
N VAL A 213 -0.29 7.11 -5.03
CA VAL A 213 -1.02 6.23 -5.94
C VAL A 213 -2.53 6.29 -5.67
N PHE A 214 -2.95 6.23 -4.41
CA PHE A 214 -4.38 6.37 -4.07
C PHE A 214 -4.94 7.74 -4.41
N MET A 215 -4.20 8.82 -4.16
CA MET A 215 -4.61 10.18 -4.53
C MET A 215 -4.80 10.34 -6.05
N VAL A 216 -3.92 9.73 -6.86
CA VAL A 216 -4.04 9.71 -8.33
C VAL A 216 -5.23 8.88 -8.78
N VAL A 217 -5.42 7.70 -8.19
CA VAL A 217 -6.53 6.79 -8.55
C VAL A 217 -7.90 7.40 -8.21
N LEU A 218 -7.98 8.15 -7.11
CA LEU A 218 -9.18 8.83 -6.65
C LEU A 218 -9.39 10.20 -7.30
N ASP A 219 -8.55 10.58 -8.27
CA ASP A 219 -8.59 11.86 -8.99
C ASP A 219 -8.54 13.10 -8.08
N MET A 220 -8.01 12.95 -6.87
CA MET A 220 -7.92 14.06 -5.91
C MET A 220 -6.83 15.06 -6.27
N VAL A 221 -5.75 14.55 -6.84
CA VAL A 221 -4.69 15.38 -7.37
C VAL A 221 -4.96 15.51 -8.86
N HIS A 222 -5.58 16.62 -9.25
CA HIS A 222 -5.52 17.07 -10.63
C HIS A 222 -4.03 17.31 -10.93
N LEU A 223 -3.39 16.32 -11.54
CA LEU A 223 -1.95 16.23 -11.81
C LEU A 223 -1.48 17.24 -12.87
N ARG A 224 -2.10 18.41 -12.91
CA ARG A 224 -1.87 19.49 -13.87
C ARG A 224 -0.67 20.36 -13.49
N SER A 225 -0.15 20.26 -12.26
CA SER A 225 0.94 21.11 -11.75
C SER A 225 2.30 20.43 -11.59
N LEU A 226 2.43 19.11 -11.75
CA LEU A 226 3.73 18.44 -11.69
C LEU A 226 4.41 18.46 -13.08
N PRO A 227 5.60 19.05 -13.24
CA PRO A 227 6.26 19.22 -14.54
C PRO A 227 6.89 17.93 -15.07
N PHE A 228 6.98 16.88 -14.25
CA PHE A 228 7.55 15.60 -14.65
C PHE A 228 6.47 14.65 -15.17
N HIS A 229 6.58 14.37 -16.46
CA HIS A 229 5.93 13.29 -17.19
C HIS A 229 4.44 13.45 -17.54
N ARG A 230 4.26 13.89 -18.80
CA ARG A 230 3.30 13.28 -19.73
C ARG A 230 3.59 11.78 -19.91
N PHE A 231 3.46 10.98 -18.85
CA PHE A 231 3.18 9.57 -19.06
C PHE A 231 1.84 9.56 -19.81
N LYS A 232 1.87 9.16 -21.07
CA LYS A 232 0.68 8.72 -21.81
C LYS A 232 0.16 7.47 -21.11
N ILE A 233 -0.35 7.60 -19.89
CA ILE A 233 -1.49 6.81 -19.46
C ILE A 233 -2.59 7.30 -20.39
N LYS A 234 -2.64 6.69 -21.58
CA LYS A 234 -3.76 6.74 -22.48
C LYS A 234 -4.92 6.24 -21.63
N THR A 235 -5.61 7.19 -21.00
CA THR A 235 -6.95 7.11 -20.47
C THR A 235 -7.50 5.68 -20.53
N VAL A 236 -7.18 4.89 -19.50
CA VAL A 236 -8.01 3.73 -19.11
C VAL A 236 -9.39 4.27 -18.66
N LEU A 237 -9.45 5.56 -18.32
CA LEU A 237 -10.60 6.44 -18.27
C LEU A 237 -10.95 7.04 -19.65
N LYS A 238 -10.75 6.33 -20.76
CA LYS A 238 -11.56 6.62 -21.94
C LYS A 238 -12.93 6.12 -21.48
N SER A 239 -13.72 7.05 -20.96
CA SER A 239 -15.17 7.00 -21.06
C SER A 239 -15.43 6.48 -22.47
N ARG A 240 -15.60 5.16 -22.59
CA ARG A 240 -16.44 4.62 -23.64
C ARG A 240 -17.74 5.26 -23.27
N THR A 241 -18.03 6.37 -23.94
CA THR A 241 -19.36 6.92 -24.04
C THR A 241 -20.25 5.72 -24.20
N ILE A 242 -21.05 5.49 -23.18
CA ILE A 242 -22.06 4.44 -23.08
C ILE A 242 -23.11 4.58 -24.21
N ASN A 243 -22.90 5.49 -25.16
CA ASN A 243 -23.70 5.71 -26.34
C ASN A 243 -23.39 4.73 -27.50
N ASP A 244 -22.32 3.95 -27.46
CA ASP A 244 -22.06 2.93 -28.51
C ASP A 244 -22.78 1.59 -28.25
N HIS A 245 -23.47 1.44 -27.13
CA HIS A 245 -24.41 0.34 -26.92
C HIS A 245 -25.83 0.79 -27.33
N ARG A 246 -26.11 0.65 -28.63
CA ARG A 246 -27.44 0.71 -29.28
C ARG A 246 -28.61 0.72 -28.27
N GLY A 247 -29.10 1.91 -27.91
CA GLY A 247 -30.40 2.15 -27.27
C GLY A 247 -30.66 1.59 -25.86
N ALA A 248 -29.85 0.66 -25.35
CA ALA A 248 -30.21 -0.09 -24.15
C ALA A 248 -29.84 0.63 -22.84
N SER A 249 -28.73 1.38 -22.79
CA SER A 249 -28.17 1.77 -21.49
C SER A 249 -29.02 2.77 -20.68
N ASN A 250 -29.48 3.87 -21.29
CA ASN A 250 -30.22 4.90 -20.54
C ASN A 250 -31.63 4.45 -20.15
N ALA A 251 -32.31 3.68 -21.02
CA ALA A 251 -33.61 3.10 -20.69
C ALA A 251 -33.48 2.09 -19.53
N TYR A 252 -32.42 1.28 -19.53
CA TYR A 252 -32.20 0.26 -18.51
C TYR A 252 -31.79 0.83 -17.15
N PHE A 253 -30.91 1.84 -17.11
CA PHE A 253 -30.57 2.54 -15.86
C PHE A 253 -31.76 3.30 -15.28
N ASN A 254 -32.60 3.90 -16.14
CA ASN A 254 -33.84 4.54 -15.69
C ASN A 254 -34.84 3.51 -15.12
N GLN A 255 -34.96 2.34 -15.76
CA GLN A 255 -35.82 1.27 -15.27
C GLN A 255 -35.34 0.71 -13.92
N LEU A 256 -34.02 0.53 -13.75
CA LEU A 256 -33.42 0.12 -12.48
C LEU A 256 -33.56 1.19 -11.39
N SER A 257 -33.50 2.48 -11.73
CA SER A 257 -33.73 3.55 -10.75
C SER A 257 -35.18 3.63 -10.29
N ARG A 258 -36.14 3.28 -11.17
CA ARG A 258 -37.58 3.29 -10.86
C ARG A 258 -37.98 2.12 -9.96
N SER A 259 -37.39 0.94 -10.16
CA SER A 259 -37.67 -0.23 -9.32
C SER A 259 -37.09 -0.13 -7.91
N TRP A 260 -36.16 0.80 -7.64
CA TRP A 260 -35.60 1.07 -6.32
C TRP A 260 -36.32 2.20 -5.55
N ARG A 261 -37.33 2.84 -6.15
CA ARG A 261 -38.16 3.88 -5.50
C ARG A 261 -39.55 3.38 -5.08
N MET A 262 -39.81 2.09 -5.24
CA MET A 262 -40.91 1.37 -4.58
C MET A 262 -40.39 0.71 -3.32
#